data_AF-A0A9P1IVF9-F1
#
_entry.id   AF-A0A9P1IVF9-F1
#
_cell.length_a   1.000
_cell.length_b   1.000
_cell.length_c   1.000
_cell.angle_alpha   90.00
_cell.angle_beta   90.00
_cell.angle_gamma   90.00
#
_symmetry.space_group_name_H-M   'P 1'
#
loop_
_entity.id
_entity.type
_entity.pdbx_description
1 polymer ?
#
loop_
_entity_poly.entity_id
_entity_poly.type
_entity_poly.pdbx_seq_one_letter_code
_entity_poly.pdbx_strand_id
1 'polypeptide(L)'
;MKVILAFLLIGFALANDTKCTYDGKELSNDEVITVQNAFQIKCLTEDNGSWKTEIVGCVTPGGEKVNVGEKSDDGQKVHECIKNENGQVVLKESRGTKADCQGGHKSGETWTEKSFKFTCAEGGVTKFTHCVTADGVEIESGKTGKVGAIEMKCEQHANGTVSMSAANEPSSYECEAKDGTKKKNGEEYKEGNFVRKCGDYGIAKIVGCSAEGVTETIPINQNVTVGDFVHSCVKDGDKYSFKTFGKQKKSNVVPLCGHEGKTYKHGETFIKQDAFRVKCVTYPNLTTEHQVLSCITPAGIEIPIGRSVEEGELIYECTNGDVSLKTTPGKTAKCRKIYNVGEIWIEGLFKVRCEPYGKSSLVSCLSKDGVEIPLGQQRRIAAGYVMECVIVGDNVIMRPAKEAKCQTSSGETKNINDTWNEGNFVRRCESYGIGNIIGCHIENVGPIGINTNYTRGDYVHMCLKQGDQFYFKTVPK
;
A
#
# COMPACT_ATOMS: atom_id res chain seq x y z
N MET A 1 -65.07 39.04 84.72
CA MET A 1 -66.07 38.80 83.65
C MET A 1 -65.54 39.46 82.38
N LYS A 2 -65.56 38.71 81.26
CA LYS A 2 -65.21 39.05 79.88
C LYS A 2 -63.73 38.93 79.44
N VAL A 3 -63.62 38.02 78.47
CA VAL A 3 -62.52 37.44 77.70
C VAL A 3 -62.24 38.30 76.44
N ILE A 4 -61.03 38.18 75.87
CA ILE A 4 -60.63 38.14 74.43
C ILE A 4 -59.13 38.50 74.42
N LEU A 5 -58.15 37.58 74.29
CA LEU A 5 -57.71 36.79 73.12
C LEU A 5 -57.27 37.63 71.90
N ALA A 6 -55.95 37.80 71.72
CA ALA A 6 -55.34 37.93 70.40
C ALA A 6 -53.84 37.55 70.45
N PHE A 7 -53.57 36.32 69.99
CA PHE A 7 -52.26 35.86 69.53
C PHE A 7 -51.74 36.77 68.41
N LEU A 8 -50.46 37.16 68.47
CA LEU A 8 -49.74 37.64 67.30
C LEU A 8 -48.59 36.67 67.03
N LEU A 9 -48.93 35.67 66.21
CA LEU A 9 -48.02 34.69 65.65
C LEU A 9 -47.19 35.33 64.53
N ILE A 10 -45.92 34.95 64.57
CA ILE A 10 -44.86 35.02 63.58
C ILE A 10 -45.37 34.92 62.13
N GLY A 11 -44.87 35.83 61.29
CA GLY A 11 -44.89 35.73 59.84
C GLY A 11 -43.54 36.10 59.25
N PHE A 12 -42.46 35.42 59.68
CA PHE A 12 -41.28 35.32 58.83
C PHE A 12 -41.70 34.47 57.63
N ALA A 13 -41.99 35.13 56.50
CA ALA A 13 -42.02 34.45 55.23
C ALA A 13 -40.61 33.85 55.02
N LEU A 14 -40.47 32.55 55.26
CA LEU A 14 -39.35 31.80 54.74
C LEU A 14 -39.49 31.88 53.22
N ALA A 15 -38.72 32.78 52.60
CA ALA A 15 -38.46 32.68 51.18
C ALA A 15 -37.80 31.31 50.99
N ASN A 16 -38.56 30.34 50.51
CA ASN A 16 -38.02 29.07 50.07
C ASN A 16 -37.16 29.37 48.85
N ASP A 17 -35.89 29.65 49.10
CA ASP A 17 -34.89 29.80 48.05
C ASP A 17 -34.81 28.46 47.33
N THR A 18 -35.47 28.38 46.18
CA THR A 18 -35.57 27.14 45.42
C THR A 18 -34.20 26.88 44.81
N LYS A 19 -33.61 25.73 45.11
CA LYS A 19 -32.27 25.34 44.62
C LYS A 19 -32.35 24.15 43.69
N CYS A 20 -31.49 24.10 42.68
CA CYS A 20 -31.35 22.87 41.89
C CYS A 20 -30.62 21.81 42.71
N THR A 21 -31.08 20.56 42.66
CA THR A 21 -30.35 19.43 43.26
C THR A 21 -29.75 18.58 42.16
N TYR A 22 -28.44 18.64 41.98
CA TYR A 22 -27.72 17.85 40.97
C TYR A 22 -26.64 16.99 41.63
N ASP A 23 -26.74 15.67 41.47
CA ASP A 23 -25.82 14.68 42.05
C ASP A 23 -25.57 14.90 43.57
N GLY A 24 -26.65 15.18 44.30
CA GLY A 24 -26.62 15.43 45.75
C GLY A 24 -26.07 16.79 46.18
N LYS A 25 -25.72 17.69 45.24
CA LYS A 25 -25.30 19.07 45.52
C LYS A 25 -26.45 20.05 45.28
N GLU A 26 -26.60 21.01 46.19
CA GLU A 26 -27.51 22.15 46.03
C GLU A 26 -26.81 23.27 45.26
N LEU A 27 -27.46 23.77 44.21
CA LEU A 27 -26.99 24.88 43.38
C LEU A 27 -27.97 26.04 43.47
N SER A 28 -27.43 27.24 43.62
CA SER A 28 -28.18 28.50 43.62
C SER A 28 -28.67 28.82 42.20
N ASN A 29 -29.72 29.64 42.08
CA ASN A 29 -30.16 30.10 40.75
C ASN A 29 -29.01 30.80 40.01
N ASP A 30 -28.91 30.53 38.71
CA ASP A 30 -27.83 30.97 37.81
C ASP A 30 -26.42 30.43 38.12
N GLU A 31 -26.25 29.59 39.14
CA GLU A 31 -24.96 28.98 39.46
C GLU A 31 -24.51 28.01 38.35
N VAL A 32 -23.24 28.12 37.95
CA VAL A 32 -22.63 27.27 36.91
C VAL A 32 -21.56 26.37 37.52
N ILE A 33 -21.71 25.06 37.34
CA ILE A 33 -20.73 24.08 37.79
C ILE A 33 -20.23 23.22 36.62
N THR A 34 -19.03 22.67 36.78
CA THR A 34 -18.50 21.64 35.87
C THR A 34 -18.90 20.25 36.36
N VAL A 35 -19.49 19.45 35.49
CA VAL A 35 -19.92 18.08 35.76
C VAL A 35 -19.14 17.11 34.89
N GLN A 36 -18.77 15.96 35.48
CA GLN A 36 -18.02 14.89 34.82
C GLN A 36 -16.73 15.35 34.12
N ASN A 37 -16.15 16.47 34.54
CA ASN A 37 -15.01 17.14 33.89
C ASN A 37 -15.20 17.40 32.38
N ALA A 38 -16.44 17.47 31.90
CA ALA A 38 -16.75 17.52 30.47
C ALA A 38 -17.77 18.60 30.09
N PHE A 39 -18.69 18.96 30.98
CA PHE A 39 -19.76 19.92 30.68
C PHE A 39 -19.90 20.96 31.78
N GLN A 40 -20.30 22.17 31.40
CA GLN A 40 -20.75 23.21 32.32
C GLN A 40 -22.27 23.26 32.32
N ILE A 41 -22.89 23.05 33.48
CA ILE A 41 -24.34 23.15 33.65
C ILE A 41 -24.68 24.39 34.47
N LYS A 42 -25.77 25.06 34.11
CA LYS A 42 -26.34 26.21 34.80
C LYS A 42 -27.68 25.81 35.45
N CYS A 43 -27.85 26.18 36.72
CA CYS A 43 -29.13 26.04 37.43
C CYS A 43 -30.10 27.16 37.03
N LEU A 44 -31.35 26.80 36.72
CA LEU A 44 -32.44 27.74 36.45
C LEU A 44 -33.66 27.35 37.30
N THR A 45 -34.08 28.25 38.17
CA THR A 45 -35.21 28.04 39.10
C THR A 45 -36.40 28.89 38.68
N GLU A 46 -37.62 28.37 38.81
CA GLU A 46 -38.87 29.05 38.49
C GLU A 46 -39.65 29.43 39.76
N ASP A 47 -40.46 30.50 39.69
CA ASP A 47 -41.25 31.02 40.83
C ASP A 47 -42.23 30.00 41.43
N ASN A 48 -42.58 28.96 40.67
CA ASN A 48 -43.44 27.85 41.09
C ASN A 48 -42.71 26.79 41.95
N GLY A 49 -41.43 27.00 42.26
CA GLY A 49 -40.59 26.06 43.00
C GLY A 49 -40.02 24.91 42.17
N SER A 50 -40.23 24.91 40.85
CA SER A 50 -39.58 23.98 39.92
C SER A 50 -38.21 24.48 39.50
N TRP A 51 -37.35 23.58 39.02
CA TRP A 51 -36.02 23.92 38.55
C TRP A 51 -35.59 23.01 37.41
N LYS A 52 -34.65 23.48 36.60
CA LYS A 52 -33.99 22.72 35.55
C LYS A 52 -32.51 23.07 35.45
N THR A 53 -31.74 22.16 34.87
CA THR A 53 -30.33 22.40 34.54
C THR A 53 -30.16 22.50 33.03
N GLU A 54 -29.41 23.48 32.55
CA GLU A 54 -29.06 23.63 31.14
C GLU A 54 -27.55 23.51 30.94
N ILE A 55 -27.11 22.80 29.90
CA ILE A 55 -25.69 22.79 29.51
C ILE A 55 -25.37 24.11 28.82
N VAL A 56 -24.48 24.90 29.41
CA VAL A 56 -24.05 26.22 28.93
C VAL A 56 -22.65 26.21 28.31
N GLY A 57 -21.89 25.13 28.51
CA GLY A 57 -20.56 24.98 27.93
C GLY A 57 -20.00 23.56 28.02
N CYS A 58 -18.87 23.35 27.36
CA CYS A 58 -18.06 22.14 27.37
C CYS A 58 -16.71 22.43 28.04
N VAL A 59 -16.04 21.39 28.51
CA VAL A 59 -14.68 21.47 29.05
C VAL A 59 -13.75 20.62 28.19
N THR A 60 -12.67 21.21 27.67
CA THR A 60 -11.68 20.50 26.85
C THR A 60 -10.86 19.54 27.73
N PRO A 61 -10.18 18.54 27.14
CA PRO A 61 -9.26 17.68 27.89
C PRO A 61 -8.16 18.44 28.66
N GLY A 62 -7.77 19.63 28.17
CA GLY A 62 -6.83 20.55 28.84
C GLY A 62 -7.45 21.36 29.98
N GLY A 63 -8.75 21.22 30.25
CA GLY A 63 -9.48 21.94 31.30
C GLY A 63 -10.02 23.31 30.90
N GLU A 64 -9.88 23.71 29.62
CA GLU A 64 -10.40 24.97 29.12
C GLU A 64 -11.93 24.90 28.95
N LYS A 65 -12.62 26.00 29.24
CA LYS A 65 -14.09 26.11 29.17
C LYS A 65 -14.48 26.75 27.84
N VAL A 66 -15.36 26.10 27.08
CA VAL A 66 -15.86 26.54 25.77
C VAL A 66 -17.38 26.66 25.84
N ASN A 67 -17.95 27.86 25.68
CA ASN A 67 -19.41 28.03 25.75
C ASN A 67 -20.09 27.34 24.57
N VAL A 68 -21.38 26.98 24.73
CA VAL A 68 -22.16 26.41 23.63
C VAL A 68 -22.22 27.39 22.45
N GLY A 69 -21.86 26.90 21.26
CA GLY A 69 -21.75 27.68 20.03
C GLY A 69 -20.36 28.29 19.79
N GLU A 70 -19.46 28.22 20.76
CA GLU A 70 -18.09 28.71 20.65
C GLU A 70 -17.09 27.60 20.31
N LYS A 71 -15.87 28.03 19.97
CA LYS A 71 -14.75 27.17 19.64
C LYS A 71 -13.47 27.70 20.28
N SER A 72 -12.62 26.78 20.73
CA SER A 72 -11.25 27.04 21.16
C SER A 72 -10.27 26.31 20.24
N ASP A 73 -9.11 26.91 19.97
CA ASP A 73 -8.01 26.32 19.19
C ASP A 73 -6.74 26.34 20.06
N ASP A 74 -6.25 25.17 20.46
CA ASP A 74 -5.00 25.04 21.23
C ASP A 74 -3.75 24.91 20.33
N GLY A 75 -3.93 25.06 19.02
CA GLY A 75 -2.95 24.87 17.97
C GLY A 75 -2.98 23.46 17.38
N GLN A 76 -3.15 22.43 18.22
CA GLN A 76 -3.18 21.02 17.80
C GLN A 76 -4.59 20.54 17.47
N LYS A 77 -5.58 21.03 18.21
CA LYS A 77 -6.99 20.70 18.03
C LYS A 77 -7.84 21.96 18.11
N VAL A 78 -8.91 21.96 17.32
CA VAL A 78 -10.04 22.86 17.51
C VAL A 78 -11.13 22.10 18.24
N HIS A 79 -11.57 22.65 19.36
CA HIS A 79 -12.63 22.15 20.20
C HIS A 79 -13.87 23.04 20.03
N GLU A 80 -14.95 22.51 19.45
CA GLU A 80 -16.20 23.24 19.22
C GLU A 80 -17.31 22.64 20.09
N CYS A 81 -17.93 23.45 20.94
CA CYS A 81 -19.03 22.99 21.79
C CYS A 81 -20.36 23.21 21.05
N ILE A 82 -20.93 22.16 20.46
CA ILE A 82 -22.10 22.28 19.58
C ILE A 82 -23.35 21.70 20.24
N LYS A 83 -24.50 22.36 20.02
CA LYS A 83 -25.83 21.85 20.38
C LYS A 83 -26.53 21.37 19.10
N ASN A 84 -26.79 20.07 19.01
CA ASN A 84 -27.45 19.46 17.85
C ASN A 84 -28.95 19.77 17.85
N GLU A 85 -29.64 19.50 16.72
CA GLU A 85 -31.09 19.73 16.54
C GLU A 85 -31.96 19.04 17.60
N ASN A 86 -31.48 17.93 18.16
CA ASN A 86 -32.14 17.20 19.26
C ASN A 86 -31.90 17.79 20.66
N GLY A 87 -31.25 18.96 20.75
CA GLY A 87 -30.91 19.63 22.01
C GLY A 87 -29.69 19.05 22.74
N GLN A 88 -29.05 18.01 22.20
CA GLN A 88 -27.85 17.40 22.78
C GLN A 88 -26.62 18.29 22.57
N VAL A 89 -25.87 18.57 23.64
CA VAL A 89 -24.59 19.27 23.57
C VAL A 89 -23.43 18.27 23.48
N VAL A 90 -22.52 18.46 22.54
CA VAL A 90 -21.32 17.64 22.35
C VAL A 90 -20.09 18.51 22.12
N LEU A 91 -18.95 18.08 22.65
CA LEU A 91 -17.65 18.66 22.31
C LEU A 91 -17.13 17.96 21.05
N LYS A 92 -17.10 18.68 19.94
CA LYS A 92 -16.56 18.20 18.67
C LYS A 92 -15.09 18.57 18.58
N GLU A 93 -14.25 17.60 18.27
CA GLU A 93 -12.82 17.82 18.02
C GLU A 93 -12.53 17.79 16.51
N SER A 94 -11.73 18.73 16.05
CA SER A 94 -11.10 18.71 14.73
C SER A 94 -9.63 19.12 14.86
N ARG A 95 -8.86 19.00 13.77
CA ARG A 95 -7.44 19.35 13.80
C ARG A 95 -7.24 20.86 13.79
N GLY A 96 -6.36 21.34 14.66
CA GLY A 96 -5.91 22.72 14.72
C GLY A 96 -5.10 23.10 13.49
N THR A 97 -5.05 24.39 13.18
CA THR A 97 -4.31 24.91 12.01
C THR A 97 -2.81 24.61 12.10
N LYS A 98 -2.27 24.54 13.32
CA LYS A 98 -0.87 24.21 13.63
C LYS A 98 -0.67 22.77 14.10
N ALA A 99 -1.61 21.88 13.77
CA ALA A 99 -1.51 20.49 14.17
C ALA A 99 -0.25 19.84 13.58
N ASP A 100 0.36 18.98 14.39
CA ASP A 100 1.51 18.18 13.97
C ASP A 100 1.08 17.08 12.99
N CYS A 101 2.00 16.71 12.10
CA CYS A 101 1.79 15.63 11.16
C CYS A 101 2.04 14.27 11.80
N GLN A 102 1.52 13.23 11.16
CA GLN A 102 1.77 11.85 11.58
C GLN A 102 3.28 11.58 11.64
N GLY A 103 3.74 10.84 12.65
CA GLY A 103 5.17 10.59 12.88
C GLY A 103 5.85 11.60 13.80
N GLY A 104 5.13 12.63 14.28
CA GLY A 104 5.65 13.61 15.24
C GLY A 104 6.35 14.82 14.61
N HIS A 105 6.15 15.03 13.30
CA HIS A 105 6.69 16.19 12.59
C HIS A 105 5.88 17.44 12.91
N LYS A 106 6.57 18.50 13.31
CA LYS A 106 5.92 19.76 13.71
C LYS A 106 5.30 20.48 12.51
N SER A 107 4.27 21.28 12.75
CA SER A 107 3.70 22.15 11.72
C SER A 107 4.80 23.02 11.06
N GLY A 108 4.84 23.02 9.73
CA GLY A 108 5.86 23.70 8.92
C GLY A 108 7.19 22.94 8.76
N GLU A 109 7.39 21.82 9.45
CA GLU A 109 8.59 21.00 9.33
C GLU A 109 8.68 20.36 7.94
N THR A 110 9.90 20.29 7.40
CA THR A 110 10.21 19.55 6.18
C THR A 110 11.13 18.38 6.50
N TRP A 111 10.84 17.21 5.93
CA TRP A 111 11.69 16.03 6.11
C TRP A 111 11.75 15.20 4.84
N THR A 112 12.76 14.34 4.75
CA THR A 112 12.96 13.42 3.64
C THR A 112 12.80 11.99 4.15
N GLU A 113 11.92 11.24 3.49
CA GLU A 113 11.74 9.82 3.71
C GLU A 113 12.05 9.07 2.41
N LYS A 114 13.11 8.24 2.43
CA LYS A 114 13.66 7.55 1.26
C LYS A 114 14.00 8.56 0.15
N SER A 115 13.29 8.52 -0.97
CA SER A 115 13.51 9.37 -2.15
C SER A 115 12.46 10.48 -2.27
N PHE A 116 11.77 10.85 -1.17
CA PHE A 116 10.67 11.80 -1.20
C PHE A 116 10.78 12.80 -0.06
N LYS A 117 10.58 14.07 -0.38
CA LYS A 117 10.58 15.18 0.57
C LYS A 117 9.16 15.65 0.83
N PHE A 118 8.83 15.78 2.09
CA PHE A 118 7.52 16.16 2.59
C PHE A 118 7.59 17.44 3.40
N THR A 119 6.44 18.07 3.58
CA THR A 119 6.25 19.21 4.48
C THR A 119 4.97 19.02 5.27
N CYS A 120 5.00 19.36 6.55
CA CYS A 120 3.80 19.38 7.35
C CYS A 120 3.02 20.67 7.09
N ALA A 121 1.95 20.56 6.31
CA ALA A 121 1.08 21.69 5.99
C ALA A 121 0.03 21.91 7.10
N GLU A 122 -0.73 22.99 6.96
CA GLU A 122 -1.80 23.36 7.89
C GLU A 122 -2.77 22.20 8.13
N GLY A 123 -3.25 22.07 9.38
CA GLY A 123 -4.11 20.96 9.78
C GLY A 123 -3.39 19.62 10.00
N GLY A 124 -2.05 19.63 10.08
CA GLY A 124 -1.24 18.42 10.24
C GLY A 124 -1.31 17.51 9.00
N VAL A 125 -1.47 18.12 7.83
CA VAL A 125 -1.57 17.40 6.55
C VAL A 125 -0.17 17.23 5.96
N THR A 126 0.28 15.99 5.83
CA THR A 126 1.54 15.69 5.14
C THR A 126 1.41 16.00 3.66
N LYS A 127 2.19 16.98 3.17
CA LYS A 127 2.23 17.37 1.76
C LYS A 127 3.53 16.91 1.12
N PHE A 128 3.41 16.17 0.03
CA PHE A 128 4.55 15.83 -0.82
C PHE A 128 5.05 17.08 -1.56
N THR A 129 6.37 17.27 -1.62
CA THR A 129 6.97 18.46 -2.24
C THR A 129 8.02 18.15 -3.30
N HIS A 130 8.92 17.18 -3.07
CA HIS A 130 10.02 16.89 -4.01
C HIS A 130 10.34 15.39 -4.07
N CYS A 131 10.77 14.93 -5.24
CA CYS A 131 11.54 13.70 -5.38
C CYS A 131 13.01 14.00 -5.08
N VAL A 132 13.70 13.09 -4.39
CA VAL A 132 15.11 13.21 -4.01
C VAL A 132 15.86 12.02 -4.57
N THR A 133 16.85 12.28 -5.42
CA THR A 133 17.68 11.24 -6.04
C THR A 133 18.77 10.73 -5.10
N ALA A 134 19.42 9.62 -5.46
CA ALA A 134 20.49 9.03 -4.65
C ALA A 134 21.72 9.95 -4.49
N ASP A 135 21.96 10.84 -5.46
CA ASP A 135 22.97 11.89 -5.44
C ASP A 135 22.49 13.19 -4.77
N GLY A 136 21.27 13.21 -4.22
CA GLY A 136 20.72 14.32 -3.44
C GLY A 136 20.09 15.45 -4.25
N VAL A 137 19.88 15.27 -5.55
CA VAL A 137 19.17 16.24 -6.39
C VAL A 137 17.69 16.25 -6.03
N GLU A 138 17.15 17.42 -5.72
CA GLU A 138 15.74 17.61 -5.41
C GLU A 138 14.98 18.09 -6.66
N ILE A 139 13.91 17.39 -7.01
CA ILE A 139 13.03 17.70 -8.15
C ILE A 139 11.64 17.99 -7.58
N GLU A 140 11.16 19.22 -7.75
CA GLU A 140 9.84 19.63 -7.26
C GLU A 140 8.72 18.80 -7.90
N SER A 141 7.66 18.52 -7.13
CA SER A 141 6.48 17.80 -7.60
C SER A 141 5.87 18.47 -8.83
N GLY A 142 5.67 17.68 -9.89
CA GLY A 142 5.16 18.13 -11.18
C GLY A 142 6.22 18.77 -12.10
N LYS A 143 7.49 18.81 -11.69
CA LYS A 143 8.60 19.35 -12.49
C LYS A 143 9.51 18.24 -13.03
N THR A 144 10.32 18.63 -14.01
CA THR A 144 11.48 17.84 -14.47
C THR A 144 12.77 18.44 -13.91
N GLY A 145 13.74 17.58 -13.63
CA GLY A 145 15.06 17.95 -13.16
C GLY A 145 16.13 17.07 -13.79
N LYS A 146 17.32 17.63 -14.02
CA LYS A 146 18.43 16.92 -14.66
C LYS A 146 19.26 16.19 -13.60
N VAL A 147 19.43 14.88 -13.79
CA VAL A 147 20.19 13.99 -12.90
C VAL A 147 21.24 13.28 -13.76
N GLY A 148 22.47 13.79 -13.72
CA GLY A 148 23.51 13.39 -14.67
C GLY A 148 23.12 13.74 -16.13
N ALA A 149 23.05 12.73 -16.99
CA ALA A 149 22.65 12.87 -18.39
C ALA A 149 21.14 12.70 -18.65
N ILE A 150 20.37 12.29 -17.63
CA ILE A 150 18.96 11.94 -17.75
C ILE A 150 18.10 13.08 -17.19
N GLU A 151 17.04 13.43 -17.91
CA GLU A 151 16.01 14.32 -17.40
C GLU A 151 14.94 13.48 -16.72
N MET A 152 14.75 13.71 -15.42
CA MET A 152 13.84 12.96 -14.57
C MET A 152 12.61 13.82 -14.28
N LYS A 153 11.43 13.22 -14.32
CA LYS A 153 10.14 13.81 -13.99
C LYS A 153 9.69 13.29 -12.63
N CYS A 154 9.25 14.21 -11.77
CA CYS A 154 8.67 13.91 -10.48
C CYS A 154 7.17 14.17 -10.52
N GLU A 155 6.33 13.17 -10.26
CA GLU A 155 4.87 13.33 -10.33
C GLU A 155 4.14 12.74 -9.13
N GLN A 156 3.17 13.49 -8.62
CA GLN A 156 2.17 12.99 -7.69
C GLN A 156 0.88 12.68 -8.45
N HIS A 157 0.44 11.43 -8.36
CA HIS A 157 -0.78 10.94 -9.00
C HIS A 157 -2.02 11.26 -8.16
N ALA A 158 -3.19 11.31 -8.79
CA ALA A 158 -4.46 11.62 -8.13
C ALA A 158 -4.83 10.64 -7.00
N ASN A 159 -4.29 9.41 -7.05
CA ASN A 159 -4.45 8.38 -6.01
C ASN A 159 -3.50 8.57 -4.81
N GLY A 160 -2.68 9.63 -4.80
CA GLY A 160 -1.70 9.93 -3.75
C GLY A 160 -0.33 9.27 -3.93
N THR A 161 -0.15 8.37 -4.90
CA THR A 161 1.17 7.78 -5.17
C THR A 161 2.12 8.79 -5.83
N VAL A 162 3.42 8.64 -5.59
CA VAL A 162 4.47 9.46 -6.20
C VAL A 162 5.33 8.59 -7.10
N SER A 163 5.62 9.07 -8.31
CA SER A 163 6.55 8.42 -9.23
C SER A 163 7.69 9.34 -9.62
N MET A 164 8.87 8.76 -9.78
CA MET A 164 10.03 9.39 -10.37
C MET A 164 10.45 8.56 -11.58
N SER A 165 10.38 9.13 -12.78
CA SER A 165 10.64 8.43 -14.04
C SER A 165 11.43 9.32 -15.00
N ALA A 166 12.03 8.76 -16.05
CA ALA A 166 12.60 9.57 -17.12
C ALA A 166 11.50 10.44 -17.78
N ALA A 167 11.82 11.69 -18.10
CA ALA A 167 10.88 12.63 -18.72
C ALA A 167 10.62 12.29 -20.20
N ASN A 168 11.65 11.80 -20.88
CA ASN A 168 11.60 11.41 -22.29
C ASN A 168 11.75 9.89 -22.45
N GLU A 169 11.36 9.39 -23.63
CA GLU A 169 11.51 7.97 -23.98
C GLU A 169 12.98 7.52 -23.90
N PRO A 170 13.27 6.27 -23.50
CA PRO A 170 14.64 5.79 -23.31
C PRO A 170 15.52 5.95 -24.56
N SER A 171 14.94 5.82 -25.75
CA SER A 171 15.62 5.94 -27.04
C SER A 171 15.87 7.38 -27.50
N SER A 172 15.29 8.38 -26.84
CA SER A 172 15.42 9.79 -27.23
C SER A 172 16.73 10.45 -26.74
N TYR A 173 17.43 9.80 -25.80
CA TYR A 173 18.65 10.34 -25.20
C TYR A 173 19.87 10.14 -26.10
N GLU A 174 20.71 11.16 -26.17
CA GLU A 174 21.99 11.15 -26.89
C GLU A 174 23.15 10.81 -25.94
N CYS A 175 24.14 10.07 -26.44
CA CYS A 175 25.38 9.84 -25.72
C CYS A 175 26.40 10.93 -26.06
N GLU A 176 27.19 11.36 -25.08
CA GLU A 176 28.35 12.22 -25.31
C GLU A 176 29.61 11.36 -25.38
N ALA A 177 30.30 11.39 -26.52
CA ALA A 177 31.58 10.71 -26.70
C ALA A 177 32.70 11.51 -26.02
N LYS A 178 33.86 10.87 -25.75
CA LYS A 178 35.01 11.55 -25.12
C LYS A 178 35.56 12.75 -25.88
N ASP A 179 35.31 12.82 -27.18
CA ASP A 179 35.69 13.96 -28.02
C ASP A 179 34.66 15.13 -27.95
N GLY A 180 33.62 14.99 -27.12
CA GLY A 180 32.53 15.96 -26.95
C GLY A 180 31.44 15.86 -28.01
N THR A 181 31.52 14.92 -28.96
CA THR A 181 30.48 14.76 -29.99
C THR A 181 29.26 14.04 -29.44
N LYS A 182 28.07 14.46 -29.88
CA LYS A 182 26.80 13.81 -29.53
C LYS A 182 26.45 12.69 -30.50
N LYS A 183 25.95 11.59 -29.95
CA LYS A 183 25.63 10.34 -30.66
C LYS A 183 24.19 9.96 -30.42
N LYS A 184 23.44 9.70 -31.48
CA LYS A 184 22.03 9.31 -31.36
C LYS A 184 21.90 7.88 -30.85
N ASN A 185 20.78 7.56 -30.22
CA ASN A 185 20.47 6.19 -29.83
C ASN A 185 20.55 5.24 -31.05
N GLY A 186 21.23 4.11 -30.86
CA GLY A 186 21.54 3.14 -31.92
C GLY A 186 22.79 3.46 -32.74
N GLU A 187 23.34 4.68 -32.67
CA GLU A 187 24.55 5.07 -33.41
C GLU A 187 25.79 4.38 -32.84
N GLU A 188 26.61 3.83 -33.74
CA GLU A 188 27.92 3.28 -33.41
C GLU A 188 29.02 4.28 -33.72
N TYR A 189 29.96 4.42 -32.79
CA TYR A 189 31.07 5.36 -32.91
C TYR A 189 32.35 4.77 -32.32
N LYS A 190 33.49 5.21 -32.86
CA LYS A 190 34.82 4.76 -32.44
C LYS A 190 35.36 5.67 -31.36
N GLU A 191 35.89 5.07 -30.30
CA GLU A 191 36.58 5.79 -29.23
C GLU A 191 37.88 5.06 -28.89
N GLY A 192 38.98 5.55 -29.45
CA GLY A 192 40.24 4.80 -29.48
C GLY A 192 40.08 3.48 -30.23
N ASN A 193 40.50 2.38 -29.61
CA ASN A 193 40.40 1.04 -30.20
C ASN A 193 39.05 0.35 -29.95
N PHE A 194 38.08 1.03 -29.35
CA PHE A 194 36.76 0.46 -29.04
C PHE A 194 35.68 1.06 -29.91
N VAL A 195 34.74 0.21 -30.32
CA VAL A 195 33.48 0.64 -30.95
C VAL A 195 32.41 0.62 -29.88
N ARG A 196 31.78 1.78 -29.66
CA ARG A 196 30.66 1.95 -28.75
C ARG A 196 29.37 2.10 -29.55
N LYS A 197 28.28 1.62 -28.98
CA LYS A 197 26.92 1.87 -29.45
C LYS A 197 26.18 2.67 -28.40
N CYS A 198 25.58 3.79 -28.80
CA CYS A 198 24.72 4.55 -27.90
C CYS A 198 23.42 3.77 -27.66
N GLY A 199 23.14 3.47 -26.39
CA GLY A 199 21.94 2.76 -25.98
C GLY A 199 20.94 3.67 -25.26
N ASP A 200 19.93 3.05 -24.70
CA ASP A 200 18.86 3.73 -23.97
C ASP A 200 19.40 4.56 -22.81
N TYR A 201 18.71 5.67 -22.54
CA TYR A 201 19.06 6.65 -21.52
C TYR A 201 20.45 7.30 -21.70
N GLY A 202 20.95 7.33 -22.94
CA GLY A 202 22.26 7.92 -23.26
C GLY A 202 23.44 7.10 -22.73
N ILE A 203 23.21 5.81 -22.44
CA ILE A 203 24.24 4.90 -21.92
C ILE A 203 24.95 4.21 -23.09
N ALA A 204 26.23 4.54 -23.30
CA ALA A 204 27.04 3.91 -24.33
C ALA A 204 27.63 2.58 -23.88
N LYS A 205 27.47 1.52 -24.68
CA LYS A 205 28.05 0.20 -24.45
C LYS A 205 29.12 -0.12 -25.48
N ILE A 206 30.21 -0.75 -25.06
CA ILE A 206 31.21 -1.28 -25.99
C ILE A 206 30.59 -2.49 -26.70
N VAL A 207 30.56 -2.45 -28.03
CA VAL A 207 30.04 -3.53 -28.90
C VAL A 207 31.14 -4.27 -29.65
N GLY A 208 32.35 -3.72 -29.67
CA GLY A 208 33.50 -4.35 -30.30
C GLY A 208 34.74 -3.48 -30.26
N CYS A 209 35.72 -3.84 -31.07
CA CYS A 209 36.97 -3.10 -31.23
C CYS A 209 37.18 -2.66 -32.68
N SER A 210 37.97 -1.62 -32.87
CA SER A 210 38.43 -1.16 -34.18
C SER A 210 39.95 -1.17 -34.23
N ALA A 211 40.50 -1.57 -35.37
CA ALA A 211 41.94 -1.56 -35.64
C ALA A 211 42.20 -0.93 -37.01
N GLU A 212 43.41 -0.41 -37.19
CA GLU A 212 43.85 0.13 -38.47
C GLU A 212 43.90 -0.97 -39.53
N GLY A 213 43.37 -0.70 -40.73
CA GLY A 213 43.25 -1.69 -41.81
C GLY A 213 42.08 -2.68 -41.67
N VAL A 214 41.30 -2.61 -40.58
CA VAL A 214 40.04 -3.37 -40.43
C VAL A 214 38.86 -2.44 -40.67
N THR A 215 38.10 -2.68 -41.74
CA THR A 215 36.92 -1.89 -42.08
C THR A 215 35.74 -2.18 -41.17
N GLU A 216 35.53 -3.44 -40.80
CA GLU A 216 34.42 -3.89 -39.95
C GLU A 216 34.77 -3.86 -38.45
N THR A 217 33.75 -3.77 -37.60
CA THR A 217 33.92 -3.87 -36.14
C THR A 217 34.33 -5.29 -35.78
N ILE A 218 35.43 -5.45 -35.03
CA ILE A 218 35.84 -6.73 -34.46
C ILE A 218 34.89 -7.04 -33.30
N PRO A 219 34.06 -8.10 -33.36
CA PRO A 219 33.15 -8.42 -32.28
C PRO A 219 33.91 -8.75 -30.99
N ILE A 220 33.24 -8.57 -29.85
CA ILE A 220 33.82 -8.90 -28.54
C ILE A 220 34.20 -10.39 -28.50
N ASN A 221 35.37 -10.68 -27.92
CA ASN A 221 35.98 -12.00 -27.84
C ASN A 221 36.37 -12.61 -29.19
N GLN A 222 36.44 -11.81 -30.25
CA GLN A 222 36.92 -12.24 -31.57
C GLN A 222 38.27 -11.62 -31.94
N ASN A 223 38.89 -12.24 -32.95
CA ASN A 223 40.15 -11.83 -33.53
C ASN A 223 40.00 -11.62 -35.04
N VAL A 224 40.67 -10.62 -35.59
CA VAL A 224 40.79 -10.42 -37.04
C VAL A 224 42.27 -10.35 -37.42
N THR A 225 42.61 -10.88 -38.59
CA THR A 225 43.98 -10.83 -39.12
C THR A 225 44.04 -9.90 -40.32
N VAL A 226 44.88 -8.87 -40.26
CA VAL A 226 45.14 -7.94 -41.36
C VAL A 226 46.65 -7.87 -41.59
N GLY A 227 47.08 -8.23 -42.80
CA GLY A 227 48.50 -8.34 -43.13
C GLY A 227 49.23 -9.34 -42.23
N ASP A 228 50.26 -8.84 -41.54
CA ASP A 228 51.06 -9.58 -40.57
C ASP A 228 50.60 -9.38 -39.12
N PHE A 229 49.44 -8.76 -38.88
CA PHE A 229 48.96 -8.51 -37.52
C PHE A 229 47.63 -9.20 -37.25
N VAL A 230 47.48 -9.68 -36.01
CA VAL A 230 46.25 -10.23 -35.45
C VAL A 230 45.78 -9.24 -34.39
N HIS A 231 44.60 -8.66 -34.60
CA HIS A 231 43.94 -7.78 -33.64
C HIS A 231 42.89 -8.56 -32.87
N SER A 232 42.89 -8.44 -31.54
CA SER A 232 42.05 -9.20 -30.61
C SER A 232 41.27 -8.25 -29.71
N CYS A 233 39.95 -8.45 -29.65
CA CYS A 233 39.04 -7.72 -28.78
C CYS A 233 38.60 -8.65 -27.66
N VAL A 234 38.97 -8.39 -26.40
CA VAL A 234 38.71 -9.31 -25.27
C VAL A 234 37.92 -8.61 -24.19
N LYS A 235 36.89 -9.29 -23.68
CA LYS A 235 36.16 -8.93 -22.47
C LYS A 235 36.39 -10.01 -21.40
N ASP A 236 36.95 -9.60 -20.27
CA ASP A 236 37.19 -10.45 -19.10
C ASP A 236 36.49 -9.84 -17.88
N GLY A 237 35.35 -10.42 -17.49
CA GLY A 237 34.41 -9.79 -16.54
C GLY A 237 33.93 -8.43 -17.05
N ASP A 238 34.12 -7.38 -16.23
CA ASP A 238 33.76 -5.98 -16.57
C ASP A 238 34.89 -5.23 -17.31
N LYS A 239 36.03 -5.87 -17.58
CA LYS A 239 37.19 -5.23 -18.21
C LYS A 239 37.25 -5.55 -19.70
N TYR A 240 37.44 -4.50 -20.50
CA TYR A 240 37.63 -4.60 -21.95
C TYR A 240 39.10 -4.33 -22.29
N SER A 241 39.68 -5.13 -23.18
CA SER A 241 41.05 -4.94 -23.65
C SER A 241 41.16 -5.18 -25.16
N PHE A 242 42.04 -4.42 -25.80
CA PHE A 242 42.40 -4.57 -27.20
C PHE A 242 43.88 -4.92 -27.30
N LYS A 243 44.22 -6.00 -28.03
CA LYS A 243 45.60 -6.48 -28.19
C LYS A 243 45.92 -6.68 -29.66
N THR A 244 47.16 -6.37 -30.04
CA THR A 244 47.67 -6.61 -31.40
C THR A 244 48.91 -7.49 -31.33
N PHE A 245 48.96 -8.53 -32.16
CA PHE A 245 50.06 -9.51 -32.23
C PHE A 245 50.62 -9.59 -33.65
N GLY A 246 51.93 -9.79 -33.83
CA GLY A 246 52.53 -10.06 -35.15
C GLY A 246 52.45 -11.54 -35.53
N LYS A 247 52.31 -11.86 -36.83
CA LYS A 247 52.42 -13.21 -37.40
C LYS A 247 53.85 -13.69 -37.23
N GLN A 248 54.06 -14.66 -36.34
CA GLN A 248 55.29 -15.43 -36.37
C GLN A 248 55.28 -16.41 -37.56
N LYS A 249 56.45 -16.55 -38.21
CA LYS A 249 56.71 -17.54 -39.27
C LYS A 249 56.27 -18.93 -38.80
N LYS A 250 55.60 -19.67 -39.70
CA LYS A 250 55.15 -21.07 -39.53
C LYS A 250 56.17 -21.87 -38.73
N SER A 251 55.84 -22.09 -37.46
CA SER A 251 56.41 -23.15 -36.65
C SER A 251 55.58 -24.41 -36.89
N ASN A 252 56.22 -25.56 -37.08
CA ASN A 252 55.59 -26.88 -37.16
C ASN A 252 55.06 -27.34 -35.78
N VAL A 253 54.33 -26.46 -35.10
CA VAL A 253 53.60 -26.79 -33.87
C VAL A 253 52.16 -26.94 -34.30
N VAL A 254 51.61 -28.15 -34.19
CA VAL A 254 50.17 -28.36 -34.34
C VAL A 254 49.52 -27.68 -33.13
N PRO A 255 48.78 -26.57 -33.34
CA PRO A 255 48.18 -25.85 -32.23
C PRO A 255 47.00 -26.68 -31.68
N LEU A 256 47.09 -27.03 -30.39
CA LEU A 256 46.08 -27.81 -29.67
C LEU A 256 45.32 -26.89 -28.71
N CYS A 257 44.00 -27.08 -28.60
CA CYS A 257 43.23 -26.38 -27.57
C CYS A 257 43.52 -27.00 -26.20
N GLY A 258 43.86 -26.20 -25.20
CA GLY A 258 44.09 -26.67 -23.84
C GLY A 258 42.86 -26.46 -22.97
N HIS A 259 42.37 -27.52 -22.33
CA HIS A 259 41.35 -27.42 -21.29
C HIS A 259 41.60 -28.46 -20.19
N GLU A 260 41.66 -28.01 -18.93
CA GLU A 260 41.87 -28.87 -17.74
C GLU A 260 43.05 -29.84 -17.87
N GLY A 261 44.16 -29.37 -18.42
CA GLY A 261 45.38 -30.18 -18.60
C GLY A 261 45.32 -31.20 -19.75
N LYS A 262 44.21 -31.26 -20.51
CA LYS A 262 44.08 -32.04 -21.74
C LYS A 262 44.24 -31.15 -22.97
N THR A 263 44.71 -31.75 -24.07
CA THR A 263 44.92 -31.09 -25.35
C THR A 263 44.03 -31.68 -26.43
N TYR A 264 43.33 -30.83 -27.17
CA TYR A 264 42.37 -31.22 -28.20
C TYR A 264 42.82 -30.77 -29.58
N LYS A 265 42.59 -31.60 -30.60
CA LYS A 265 42.91 -31.28 -32.00
C LYS A 265 41.86 -30.33 -32.58
N HIS A 266 42.25 -29.62 -33.63
CA HIS A 266 41.31 -28.82 -34.42
C HIS A 266 40.09 -29.66 -34.84
N GLY A 267 38.90 -29.17 -34.56
CA GLY A 267 37.63 -29.83 -34.88
C GLY A 267 37.13 -30.80 -33.82
N GLU A 268 37.95 -31.18 -32.84
CA GLU A 268 37.57 -32.09 -31.75
C GLU A 268 36.59 -31.41 -30.79
N THR A 269 35.62 -32.17 -30.29
CA THR A 269 34.58 -31.67 -29.37
C THR A 269 34.75 -32.27 -27.98
N PHE A 270 34.47 -31.48 -26.96
CA PHE A 270 34.57 -31.91 -25.57
C PHE A 270 33.61 -31.12 -24.67
N ILE A 271 33.47 -31.56 -23.42
CA ILE A 271 32.62 -30.90 -22.42
C ILE A 271 33.51 -29.98 -21.59
N LYS A 272 33.11 -28.72 -21.47
CA LYS A 272 33.78 -27.68 -20.70
C LYS A 272 32.94 -27.34 -19.47
N GLN A 273 33.55 -27.39 -18.28
CA GLN A 273 32.92 -27.04 -16.99
C GLN A 273 31.60 -27.79 -16.73
N ASP A 274 31.49 -29.03 -17.21
CA ASP A 274 30.30 -29.89 -17.12
C ASP A 274 28.98 -29.30 -17.66
N ALA A 275 29.04 -28.14 -18.35
CA ALA A 275 27.86 -27.36 -18.71
C ALA A 275 27.81 -26.98 -20.20
N PHE A 276 28.90 -27.16 -20.95
CA PHE A 276 28.97 -26.73 -22.35
C PHE A 276 29.67 -27.75 -23.21
N ARG A 277 29.03 -28.18 -24.32
CA ARG A 277 29.77 -28.85 -25.38
C ARG A 277 30.45 -27.79 -26.24
N VAL A 278 31.76 -27.91 -26.38
CA VAL A 278 32.58 -26.99 -27.16
C VAL A 278 33.35 -27.72 -28.24
N LYS A 279 33.69 -27.00 -29.31
CA LYS A 279 34.55 -27.44 -30.40
C LYS A 279 35.86 -26.66 -30.34
N CYS A 280 36.97 -27.37 -30.42
CA CYS A 280 38.28 -26.76 -30.59
C CYS A 280 38.39 -26.18 -31.99
N VAL A 281 38.52 -24.86 -32.08
CA VAL A 281 38.79 -24.14 -33.32
C VAL A 281 40.20 -23.61 -33.25
N THR A 282 40.94 -23.78 -34.33
CA THR A 282 42.33 -23.36 -34.39
C THR A 282 42.57 -22.59 -35.65
N TYR A 283 43.15 -21.42 -35.49
CA TYR A 283 43.33 -20.46 -36.56
C TYR A 283 44.74 -20.56 -37.16
N PRO A 284 44.94 -20.09 -38.41
CA PRO A 284 46.25 -20.12 -39.08
C PRO A 284 47.39 -19.42 -38.33
N ASN A 285 47.07 -18.54 -37.38
CA ASN A 285 48.01 -17.83 -36.50
C ASN A 285 48.37 -18.63 -35.23
N LEU A 286 48.00 -19.91 -35.15
CA LEU A 286 48.19 -20.79 -33.98
C LEU A 286 47.38 -20.39 -32.73
N THR A 287 46.44 -19.45 -32.84
CA THR A 287 45.48 -19.18 -31.76
C THR A 287 44.37 -20.22 -31.74
N THR A 288 43.92 -20.57 -30.54
CA THR A 288 42.88 -21.56 -30.29
C THR A 288 41.69 -20.90 -29.60
N GLU A 289 40.49 -21.32 -29.97
CA GLU A 289 39.23 -20.89 -29.36
C GLU A 289 38.32 -22.10 -29.09
N HIS A 290 37.50 -21.97 -28.06
CA HIS A 290 36.46 -22.94 -27.72
C HIS A 290 35.11 -22.42 -28.22
N GLN A 291 34.66 -22.90 -29.36
CA GLN A 291 33.34 -22.56 -29.90
C GLN A 291 32.26 -23.39 -29.18
N VAL A 292 31.33 -22.75 -28.49
CA VAL A 292 30.21 -23.44 -27.84
C VAL A 292 29.22 -23.94 -28.90
N LEU A 293 28.84 -25.21 -28.81
CA LEU A 293 27.87 -25.87 -29.70
C LEU A 293 26.50 -26.05 -29.05
N SER A 294 26.49 -26.38 -27.75
CA SER A 294 25.29 -26.68 -26.97
C SER A 294 25.59 -26.53 -25.48
N CYS A 295 24.52 -26.41 -24.68
CA CYS A 295 24.60 -26.43 -23.23
C CYS A 295 24.27 -27.84 -22.71
N ILE A 296 24.77 -28.21 -21.54
CA ILE A 296 24.53 -29.50 -20.90
C ILE A 296 23.96 -29.24 -19.51
N THR A 297 22.84 -29.88 -19.19
CA THR A 297 22.23 -29.77 -17.86
C THR A 297 22.96 -30.62 -16.81
N PRO A 298 22.70 -30.44 -15.51
CA PRO A 298 23.27 -31.31 -14.47
C PRO A 298 22.96 -32.80 -14.64
N ALA A 299 21.82 -33.18 -15.24
CA ALA A 299 21.52 -34.57 -15.60
C ALA A 299 22.19 -35.04 -16.92
N GLY A 300 23.00 -34.20 -17.56
CA GLY A 300 23.73 -34.54 -18.78
C GLY A 300 22.91 -34.38 -20.07
N ILE A 301 21.76 -33.69 -20.03
CA ILE A 301 20.92 -33.48 -21.22
C ILE A 301 21.52 -32.36 -22.08
N GLU A 302 21.74 -32.65 -23.36
CA GLU A 302 22.30 -31.69 -24.30
C GLU A 302 21.21 -30.81 -24.93
N ILE A 303 21.34 -29.49 -24.80
CA ILE A 303 20.41 -28.47 -25.26
C ILE A 303 21.05 -27.66 -26.39
N PRO A 304 20.51 -27.70 -27.62
CA PRO A 304 20.97 -26.82 -28.70
C PRO A 304 20.80 -25.34 -28.35
N ILE A 305 21.68 -24.48 -28.86
CA ILE A 305 21.58 -23.03 -28.66
C ILE A 305 20.22 -22.51 -29.17
N GLY A 306 19.57 -21.67 -28.37
CA GLY A 306 18.22 -21.13 -28.60
C GLY A 306 17.09 -22.10 -28.24
N ARG A 307 17.38 -23.24 -27.60
CA ARG A 307 16.38 -24.19 -27.12
C ARG A 307 16.37 -24.25 -25.60
N SER A 308 15.32 -24.86 -25.07
CA SER A 308 15.15 -25.13 -23.65
C SER A 308 14.68 -26.56 -23.41
N VAL A 309 15.00 -27.10 -22.25
CA VAL A 309 14.49 -28.39 -21.77
C VAL A 309 14.01 -28.24 -20.33
N GLU A 310 12.98 -28.99 -19.98
CA GLU A 310 12.46 -29.05 -18.62
C GLU A 310 13.07 -30.28 -17.92
N GLU A 311 13.70 -30.05 -16.77
CA GLU A 311 14.34 -31.08 -15.95
C GLU A 311 14.02 -30.84 -14.48
N GLY A 312 13.21 -31.75 -13.90
CA GLY A 312 12.78 -31.64 -12.51
C GLY A 312 12.00 -30.33 -12.26
N GLU A 313 12.44 -29.57 -11.25
CA GLU A 313 11.83 -28.30 -10.85
C GLU A 313 12.29 -27.11 -11.70
N LEU A 314 13.14 -27.31 -12.72
CA LEU A 314 13.75 -26.24 -13.50
C LEU A 314 13.55 -26.41 -15.00
N ILE A 315 13.43 -25.28 -15.69
CA ILE A 315 13.57 -25.18 -17.14
C ILE A 315 14.94 -24.58 -17.42
N TYR A 316 15.76 -25.34 -18.13
CA TYR A 316 17.08 -24.93 -18.59
C TYR A 316 16.97 -24.38 -20.01
N GLU A 317 17.49 -23.19 -20.25
CA GLU A 317 17.53 -22.55 -21.56
C GLU A 317 18.98 -22.27 -21.96
N CYS A 318 19.36 -22.68 -23.18
CA CYS A 318 20.67 -22.36 -23.75
C CYS A 318 20.54 -21.10 -24.62
N THR A 319 21.03 -19.96 -24.15
CA THR A 319 20.76 -18.66 -24.81
C THR A 319 21.60 -18.42 -26.06
N ASN A 320 21.04 -17.67 -27.02
CA ASN A 320 21.76 -17.19 -28.21
C ASN A 320 22.53 -15.88 -27.88
N GLY A 321 23.76 -15.71 -28.39
CA GLY A 321 24.66 -14.59 -28.05
C GLY A 321 25.79 -15.01 -27.11
N ASP A 322 25.90 -14.39 -25.92
CA ASP A 322 26.72 -14.89 -24.82
C ASP A 322 26.10 -16.20 -24.34
N VAL A 323 26.55 -17.33 -24.92
CA VAL A 323 25.96 -18.65 -24.67
C VAL A 323 26.04 -18.97 -23.18
N SER A 324 24.88 -19.06 -22.54
CA SER A 324 24.75 -19.29 -21.10
C SER A 324 23.59 -20.25 -20.86
N LEU A 325 23.70 -21.01 -19.76
CA LEU A 325 22.64 -21.89 -19.29
C LEU A 325 21.80 -21.13 -18.27
N LYS A 326 20.62 -20.66 -18.66
CA LYS A 326 19.67 -19.98 -17.77
C LYS A 326 18.72 -20.99 -17.16
N THR A 327 18.34 -20.76 -15.90
CA THR A 327 17.38 -21.60 -15.18
C THR A 327 16.16 -20.79 -14.79
N THR A 328 14.97 -21.29 -15.10
CA THR A 328 13.69 -20.76 -14.64
C THR A 328 12.86 -21.85 -13.94
N PRO A 329 11.86 -21.52 -13.11
CA PRO A 329 11.02 -22.53 -12.47
C PRO A 329 10.23 -23.37 -13.50
N GLY A 330 10.30 -24.70 -13.39
CA GLY A 330 9.52 -25.66 -14.19
C GLY A 330 8.12 -25.95 -13.64
N LYS A 331 7.35 -26.81 -14.32
CA LYS A 331 5.95 -27.12 -13.98
C LYS A 331 5.78 -27.68 -12.58
N THR A 332 6.78 -28.39 -12.07
CA THR A 332 6.76 -29.00 -10.73
C THR A 332 7.53 -28.16 -9.69
N ALA A 333 7.99 -26.96 -10.07
CA ALA A 333 8.77 -26.10 -9.20
C ALA A 333 8.02 -25.74 -7.92
N LYS A 334 8.72 -25.86 -6.79
CA LYS A 334 8.15 -25.51 -5.48
C LYS A 334 7.94 -24.01 -5.33
N CYS A 335 6.79 -23.63 -4.78
CA CYS A 335 6.54 -22.25 -4.37
C CYS A 335 7.25 -21.96 -3.05
N ARG A 336 7.84 -20.76 -2.94
CA ARG A 336 8.66 -20.34 -1.78
C ARG A 336 9.78 -21.34 -1.42
N LYS A 337 10.18 -22.21 -2.36
CA LYS A 337 11.16 -23.30 -2.20
C LYS A 337 10.73 -24.45 -1.27
N ILE A 338 9.51 -24.44 -0.72
CA ILE A 338 9.08 -25.45 0.26
C ILE A 338 7.74 -26.10 -0.10
N TYR A 339 6.85 -25.39 -0.80
CA TYR A 339 5.51 -25.88 -1.10
C TYR A 339 5.46 -26.59 -2.45
N ASN A 340 4.98 -27.82 -2.48
CA ASN A 340 4.77 -28.57 -3.72
C ASN A 340 3.59 -28.00 -4.52
N VAL A 341 3.61 -28.18 -5.83
CA VAL A 341 2.49 -27.77 -6.71
C VAL A 341 1.20 -28.45 -6.26
N GLY A 342 0.14 -27.65 -6.09
CA GLY A 342 -1.14 -28.07 -5.54
C GLY A 342 -1.27 -27.92 -4.02
N GLU A 343 -0.16 -27.76 -3.27
CA GLU A 343 -0.23 -27.49 -1.84
C GLU A 343 -0.83 -26.12 -1.55
N ILE A 344 -1.50 -26.05 -0.40
CA ILE A 344 -2.18 -24.86 0.08
C ILE A 344 -1.61 -24.49 1.45
N TRP A 345 -1.29 -23.23 1.65
CA TRP A 345 -0.80 -22.70 2.93
C TRP A 345 -1.42 -21.33 3.24
N ILE A 346 -1.12 -20.81 4.43
CA ILE A 346 -1.59 -19.52 4.91
C ILE A 346 -0.41 -18.55 5.00
N GLU A 347 -0.49 -17.40 4.32
CA GLU A 347 0.42 -16.26 4.47
C GLU A 347 -0.37 -15.08 5.08
N GLY A 348 -0.21 -14.83 6.38
CA GLY A 348 -0.95 -13.78 7.08
C GLY A 348 -2.46 -14.06 7.09
N LEU A 349 -3.23 -13.21 6.42
CA LEU A 349 -4.69 -13.33 6.27
C LEU A 349 -5.11 -13.96 4.93
N PHE A 350 -4.20 -14.61 4.22
CA PHE A 350 -4.44 -15.13 2.89
C PHE A 350 -4.14 -16.62 2.82
N LYS A 351 -5.04 -17.37 2.19
CA LYS A 351 -4.82 -18.76 1.84
C LYS A 351 -4.40 -18.83 0.38
N VAL A 352 -3.26 -19.46 0.13
CA VAL A 352 -2.55 -19.42 -1.15
C VAL A 352 -2.28 -20.84 -1.62
N ARG A 353 -2.36 -21.07 -2.93
CA ARG A 353 -2.05 -22.35 -3.57
C ARG A 353 -0.79 -22.22 -4.43
N CYS A 354 0.01 -23.28 -4.45
CA CYS A 354 1.15 -23.37 -5.35
C CYS A 354 0.68 -23.85 -6.72
N GLU A 355 0.96 -23.06 -7.73
CA GLU A 355 0.68 -23.34 -9.13
C GLU A 355 1.98 -23.75 -9.85
N PRO A 356 1.87 -24.39 -11.02
CA PRO A 356 3.03 -24.71 -11.84
C PRO A 356 3.92 -23.50 -12.13
N TYR A 357 5.21 -23.74 -12.38
CA TYR A 357 6.21 -22.69 -12.66
C TYR A 357 6.50 -21.78 -11.47
N GLY A 358 6.34 -22.30 -10.24
CA GLY A 358 6.62 -21.56 -9.00
C GLY A 358 5.70 -20.36 -8.77
N LYS A 359 4.56 -20.31 -9.46
CA LYS A 359 3.56 -19.25 -9.31
C LYS A 359 2.68 -19.55 -8.10
N SER A 360 2.23 -18.53 -7.40
CA SER A 360 1.29 -18.66 -6.28
C SER A 360 -0.03 -17.97 -6.62
N SER A 361 -1.15 -18.65 -6.41
CA SER A 361 -2.49 -18.12 -6.64
C SER A 361 -3.24 -17.96 -5.30
N LEU A 362 -3.98 -16.87 -5.16
CA LEU A 362 -4.85 -16.68 -4.00
C LEU A 362 -6.08 -17.60 -4.09
N VAL A 363 -6.37 -18.33 -3.01
CA VAL A 363 -7.56 -19.17 -2.87
C VAL A 363 -8.66 -18.46 -2.09
N SER A 364 -8.31 -17.89 -0.93
CA SER A 364 -9.27 -17.27 -0.02
C SER A 364 -8.61 -16.26 0.92
N CYS A 365 -9.43 -15.40 1.52
CA CYS A 365 -9.04 -14.51 2.60
C CYS A 365 -9.50 -15.11 3.94
N LEU A 366 -8.78 -14.83 5.02
CA LEU A 366 -9.16 -15.19 6.39
C LEU A 366 -9.49 -13.92 7.16
N SER A 367 -10.67 -13.88 7.76
CA SER A 367 -11.05 -12.78 8.65
C SER A 367 -10.30 -12.87 9.99
N LYS A 368 -10.32 -11.79 10.78
CA LYS A 368 -9.66 -11.76 12.11
C LYS A 368 -10.26 -12.79 13.08
N ASP A 369 -11.54 -13.12 12.92
CA ASP A 369 -12.26 -14.16 13.65
C ASP A 369 -12.08 -15.56 13.04
N GLY A 370 -11.21 -15.72 12.03
CA GLY A 370 -10.83 -17.02 11.47
C GLY A 370 -11.78 -17.58 10.42
N VAL A 371 -12.75 -16.79 9.95
CA VAL A 371 -13.68 -17.22 8.89
C VAL A 371 -12.98 -17.17 7.54
N GLU A 372 -13.01 -18.28 6.82
CA GLU A 372 -12.49 -18.37 5.46
C GLU A 372 -13.51 -17.82 4.44
N ILE A 373 -13.06 -16.87 3.62
CA ILE A 373 -13.85 -16.19 2.59
C ILE A 373 -13.22 -16.52 1.23
N PRO A 374 -13.80 -17.44 0.45
CA PRO A 374 -13.27 -17.78 -0.87
C PRO A 374 -13.18 -16.57 -1.79
N LEU A 375 -12.16 -16.54 -2.63
CA LEU A 375 -11.99 -15.44 -3.59
C LEU A 375 -13.21 -15.32 -4.51
N GLY A 376 -13.74 -14.11 -4.65
CA GLY A 376 -14.96 -13.80 -5.40
C GLY A 376 -16.27 -14.17 -4.69
N GLN A 377 -16.21 -14.72 -3.47
CA GLN A 377 -17.39 -15.04 -2.68
C GLN A 377 -17.57 -14.09 -1.49
N GLN A 378 -18.77 -14.10 -0.93
CA GLN A 378 -19.15 -13.34 0.24
C GLN A 378 -19.47 -14.29 1.41
N ARG A 379 -19.04 -13.93 2.61
CA ARG A 379 -19.34 -14.69 3.84
C ARG A 379 -19.68 -13.75 4.99
N ARG A 380 -20.62 -14.17 5.83
CA ARG A 380 -20.96 -13.46 7.07
C ARG A 380 -19.96 -13.84 8.16
N ILE A 381 -19.41 -12.84 8.85
CA ILE A 381 -18.47 -13.01 9.97
C ILE A 381 -19.19 -12.84 11.31
N ALA A 382 -18.54 -13.20 12.42
CA ALA A 382 -19.18 -13.21 13.75
C ALA A 382 -19.72 -11.84 14.20
N ALA A 383 -19.08 -10.76 13.75
CA ALA A 383 -19.54 -9.39 13.99
C ALA A 383 -20.81 -9.00 13.20
N GLY A 384 -21.39 -9.93 12.43
CA GLY A 384 -22.64 -9.73 11.68
C GLY A 384 -22.45 -9.15 10.28
N TYR A 385 -21.29 -8.59 9.95
CA TYR A 385 -20.98 -8.07 8.62
C TYR A 385 -20.88 -9.18 7.57
N VAL A 386 -21.27 -8.86 6.33
CA VAL A 386 -20.92 -9.66 5.17
C VAL A 386 -19.65 -9.11 4.54
N MET A 387 -18.62 -9.95 4.46
CA MET A 387 -17.31 -9.61 3.93
C MET A 387 -17.10 -10.34 2.60
N GLU A 388 -16.35 -9.71 1.68
CA GLU A 388 -15.94 -10.28 0.41
C GLU A 388 -14.42 -10.24 0.26
N CYS A 389 -13.87 -11.25 -0.43
CA CYS A 389 -12.46 -11.34 -0.79
C CYS A 389 -12.35 -11.15 -2.30
N VAL A 390 -11.81 -10.03 -2.76
CA VAL A 390 -11.79 -9.67 -4.19
C VAL A 390 -10.42 -9.17 -4.64
N ILE A 391 -10.10 -9.38 -5.92
CA ILE A 391 -8.92 -8.80 -6.56
C ILE A 391 -9.32 -7.45 -7.16
N VAL A 392 -8.59 -6.39 -6.81
CA VAL A 392 -8.78 -5.04 -7.33
C VAL A 392 -7.43 -4.55 -7.89
N GLY A 393 -7.31 -4.54 -9.22
CA GLY A 393 -6.00 -4.39 -9.87
C GLY A 393 -5.10 -5.58 -9.58
N ASP A 394 -3.88 -5.33 -9.11
CA ASP A 394 -2.92 -6.38 -8.71
C ASP A 394 -3.00 -6.72 -7.20
N ASN A 395 -3.93 -6.12 -6.46
CA ASN A 395 -4.03 -6.29 -5.01
C ASN A 395 -5.24 -7.12 -4.61
N VAL A 396 -5.06 -7.94 -3.57
CA VAL A 396 -6.13 -8.66 -2.90
C VAL A 396 -6.68 -7.80 -1.76
N ILE A 397 -7.99 -7.59 -1.75
CA ILE A 397 -8.66 -6.79 -0.73
C ILE A 397 -9.76 -7.62 -0.09
N MET A 398 -9.73 -7.71 1.24
CA MET A 398 -10.86 -8.16 2.04
C MET A 398 -11.62 -6.93 2.53
N ARG A 399 -12.91 -6.83 2.21
CA ARG A 399 -13.72 -5.65 2.56
C ARG A 399 -15.19 -6.00 2.83
N PRO A 400 -15.95 -5.12 3.49
CA PRO A 400 -17.40 -5.26 3.59
C PRO A 400 -18.06 -5.25 2.20
N ALA A 401 -18.95 -6.20 1.96
CA ALA A 401 -19.67 -6.33 0.69
C ALA A 401 -20.79 -5.28 0.60
N LYS A 402 -20.61 -4.25 -0.24
CA LYS A 402 -21.54 -3.09 -0.31
C LYS A 402 -22.99 -3.49 -0.59
N GLU A 403 -23.20 -4.46 -1.46
CA GLU A 403 -24.52 -4.90 -1.94
C GLU A 403 -25.06 -6.12 -1.19
N ALA A 404 -24.47 -6.47 -0.04
CA ALA A 404 -24.88 -7.65 0.70
C ALA A 404 -26.30 -7.51 1.27
N LYS A 405 -27.09 -8.56 1.08
CA LYS A 405 -28.44 -8.70 1.65
C LYS A 405 -28.38 -9.01 3.15
N CYS A 406 -29.39 -8.57 3.90
CA CYS A 406 -29.52 -8.87 5.32
C CYS A 406 -30.17 -10.24 5.51
N GLN A 407 -29.87 -10.89 6.63
CA GLN A 407 -30.50 -12.14 7.04
C GLN A 407 -31.18 -11.94 8.38
N THR A 408 -32.45 -12.34 8.49
CA THR A 408 -33.21 -12.29 9.74
C THR A 408 -32.78 -13.44 10.67
N SER A 409 -33.14 -13.38 11.96
CA SER A 409 -32.99 -14.53 12.89
C SER A 409 -33.71 -15.80 12.44
N SER A 410 -34.79 -15.67 11.65
CA SER A 410 -35.48 -16.80 11.04
C SER A 410 -34.78 -17.35 9.79
N GLY A 411 -33.68 -16.72 9.35
CA GLY A 411 -32.90 -17.12 8.18
C GLY A 411 -33.41 -16.55 6.85
N GLU A 412 -34.45 -15.72 6.86
CA GLU A 412 -34.99 -15.06 5.67
C GLU A 412 -34.02 -14.01 5.14
N THR A 413 -33.93 -13.85 3.81
CA THR A 413 -33.06 -12.85 3.17
C THR A 413 -33.85 -11.59 2.81
N LYS A 414 -33.34 -10.42 3.20
CA LYS A 414 -33.94 -9.09 2.94
C LYS A 414 -33.02 -8.26 2.06
N ASN A 415 -33.58 -7.57 1.06
CA ASN A 415 -32.83 -6.66 0.20
C ASN A 415 -32.49 -5.37 0.95
N ILE A 416 -31.54 -4.60 0.43
CA ILE A 416 -31.17 -3.28 0.99
C ILE A 416 -32.41 -2.39 1.00
N ASN A 417 -32.59 -1.65 2.10
CA ASN A 417 -33.75 -0.82 2.46
C ASN A 417 -35.03 -1.57 2.85
N ASP A 418 -35.10 -2.90 2.69
CA ASP A 418 -36.25 -3.65 3.19
C ASP A 418 -36.34 -3.52 4.72
N THR A 419 -37.57 -3.38 5.22
CA THR A 419 -37.86 -3.33 6.66
C THR A 419 -38.60 -4.57 7.11
N TRP A 420 -38.27 -5.08 8.29
CA TRP A 420 -38.96 -6.21 8.90
C TRP A 420 -39.05 -6.06 10.42
N ASN A 421 -39.95 -6.83 11.02
CA ASN A 421 -40.07 -6.90 12.46
C ASN A 421 -39.27 -8.10 12.98
N GLU A 422 -38.52 -7.87 14.06
CA GLU A 422 -37.78 -8.90 14.76
C GLU A 422 -38.09 -8.78 16.26
N GLY A 423 -39.02 -9.61 16.71
CA GLY A 423 -39.70 -9.40 17.98
C GLY A 423 -40.41 -8.05 18.00
N ASN A 424 -40.16 -7.25 19.05
CA ASN A 424 -40.74 -5.91 19.21
C ASN A 424 -39.93 -4.81 18.51
N PHE A 425 -38.93 -5.14 17.69
CA PHE A 425 -38.10 -4.16 17.01
C PHE A 425 -38.37 -4.14 15.52
N VAL A 426 -38.36 -2.94 14.94
CA VAL A 426 -38.41 -2.73 13.50
C VAL A 426 -36.98 -2.53 13.02
N ARG A 427 -36.53 -3.39 12.11
CA ARG A 427 -35.22 -3.31 11.48
C ARG A 427 -35.32 -2.84 10.04
N ARG A 428 -34.26 -2.18 9.57
CA ARG A 428 -34.03 -1.85 8.16
C ARG A 428 -32.72 -2.47 7.71
N CYS A 429 -32.72 -3.09 6.54
CA CYS A 429 -31.49 -3.59 5.94
C CYS A 429 -30.68 -2.42 5.40
N GLU A 430 -29.47 -2.25 5.90
CA GLU A 430 -28.50 -1.31 5.37
C GLU A 430 -27.42 -2.03 4.54
N SER A 431 -26.51 -1.26 3.96
CA SER A 431 -25.35 -1.81 3.26
C SER A 431 -24.55 -2.76 4.16
N TYR A 432 -23.77 -3.65 3.54
CA TYR A 432 -22.91 -4.61 4.25
C TYR A 432 -23.68 -5.73 4.98
N GLY A 433 -24.98 -5.88 4.70
CA GLY A 433 -25.82 -6.94 5.25
C GLY A 433 -26.18 -6.72 6.72
N ILE A 434 -26.16 -5.48 7.20
CA ILE A 434 -26.44 -5.09 8.59
C ILE A 434 -27.91 -4.70 8.72
N GLY A 435 -28.62 -5.34 9.65
CA GLY A 435 -29.99 -4.95 10.01
C GLY A 435 -30.00 -3.98 11.19
N ASN A 436 -30.15 -2.68 10.92
CA ASN A 436 -30.21 -1.66 11.96
C ASN A 436 -31.62 -1.55 12.54
N ILE A 437 -31.71 -1.43 13.87
CA ILE A 437 -32.97 -1.13 14.54
C ILE A 437 -33.30 0.34 14.30
N ILE A 438 -34.48 0.59 13.71
CA ILE A 438 -34.98 1.93 13.38
C ILE A 438 -36.19 2.33 14.22
N GLY A 439 -36.75 1.40 15.00
CA GLY A 439 -37.94 1.62 15.80
C GLY A 439 -38.39 0.37 16.54
N CYS A 440 -39.56 0.47 17.17
CA CYS A 440 -40.22 -0.66 17.83
C CYS A 440 -41.58 -0.92 17.18
N HIS A 441 -42.02 -2.17 17.20
CA HIS A 441 -43.32 -2.60 16.70
C HIS A 441 -44.25 -2.87 17.87
N ILE A 442 -45.41 -2.21 17.88
CA ILE A 442 -46.47 -2.47 18.84
C ILE A 442 -47.60 -3.21 18.10
N GLU A 443 -47.98 -4.36 18.65
CA GLU A 443 -49.07 -5.18 18.13
C GLU A 443 -50.36 -4.36 17.98
N ASN A 444 -51.05 -4.48 16.84
CA ASN A 444 -52.29 -3.75 16.54
C ASN A 444 -52.16 -2.20 16.53
N VAL A 445 -50.95 -1.64 16.47
CA VAL A 445 -50.69 -0.20 16.32
C VAL A 445 -49.77 0.05 15.14
N GLY A 446 -48.66 -0.70 15.05
CA GLY A 446 -47.65 -0.51 14.02
C GLY A 446 -46.33 0.03 14.57
N PRO A 447 -45.45 0.55 13.70
CA PRO A 447 -44.11 0.99 14.08
C PRO A 447 -44.13 2.34 14.80
N ILE A 448 -43.33 2.46 15.86
CA ILE A 448 -43.01 3.71 16.55
C ILE A 448 -41.50 3.98 16.51
N GLY A 449 -41.12 5.26 16.51
CA GLY A 449 -39.71 5.66 16.42
C GLY A 449 -38.90 5.36 17.69
N ILE A 450 -37.58 5.36 17.57
CA ILE A 450 -36.68 5.26 18.73
C ILE A 450 -36.83 6.51 19.60
N ASN A 451 -36.74 6.33 20.92
CA ASN A 451 -36.95 7.33 21.96
C ASN A 451 -38.34 7.98 21.92
N THR A 452 -39.34 7.22 21.47
CA THR A 452 -40.75 7.64 21.49
C THR A 452 -41.56 6.77 22.43
N ASN A 453 -42.59 7.38 23.00
CA ASN A 453 -43.57 6.72 23.86
C ASN A 453 -44.93 6.77 23.19
N TYR A 454 -45.68 5.67 23.23
CA TYR A 454 -47.04 5.57 22.72
C TYR A 454 -47.97 5.08 23.82
N THR A 455 -49.05 5.83 24.07
CA THR A 455 -50.02 5.49 25.11
C THR A 455 -51.25 4.86 24.49
N ARG A 456 -51.66 3.69 24.99
CA ARG A 456 -52.89 3.01 24.57
C ARG A 456 -53.60 2.42 25.79
N GLY A 457 -54.79 2.92 26.09
CA GLY A 457 -55.51 2.54 27.31
C GLY A 457 -54.71 2.88 28.57
N ASP A 458 -54.56 1.90 29.45
CA ASP A 458 -53.84 2.02 30.72
C ASP A 458 -52.35 1.71 30.61
N TYR A 459 -51.80 1.61 29.40
CA TYR A 459 -50.41 1.26 29.18
C TYR A 459 -49.66 2.29 28.34
N VAL A 460 -48.40 2.52 28.70
CA VAL A 460 -47.41 3.29 27.94
C VAL A 460 -46.37 2.33 27.39
N HIS A 461 -46.23 2.31 26.07
CA HIS A 461 -45.20 1.57 25.35
C HIS A 461 -44.04 2.50 25.03
N MET A 462 -42.82 2.12 25.38
CA MET A 462 -41.62 2.93 25.25
C MET A 462 -40.61 2.19 24.36
N CYS A 463 -40.15 2.86 23.30
CA CYS A 463 -39.04 2.40 22.48
C CYS A 463 -37.81 3.24 22.82
N LEU A 464 -36.79 2.68 23.46
CA LEU A 464 -35.68 3.45 24.04
C LEU A 464 -34.34 2.96 23.51
N LYS A 465 -33.40 3.89 23.29
CA LYS A 465 -31.98 3.61 23.06
C LYS A 465 -31.13 4.25 24.15
N GLN A 466 -30.40 3.45 24.92
CA GLN A 466 -29.45 3.94 25.93
C GLN A 466 -28.06 3.37 25.61
N GLY A 467 -27.12 4.24 25.23
CA GLY A 467 -25.84 3.80 24.67
C GLY A 467 -26.04 2.93 23.42
N ASP A 468 -25.47 1.72 23.43
CA ASP A 468 -25.57 0.73 22.35
C ASP A 468 -26.74 -0.27 22.52
N GLN A 469 -27.52 -0.14 23.60
CA GLN A 469 -28.63 -1.05 23.89
C GLN A 469 -29.99 -0.45 23.51
N PHE A 470 -30.87 -1.31 22.98
CA PHE A 470 -32.25 -0.99 22.60
C PHE A 470 -33.22 -1.71 23.53
N TYR A 471 -34.23 -1.00 24.01
CA TYR A 471 -35.25 -1.52 24.90
C TYR A 471 -36.65 -1.25 24.37
N PHE A 472 -37.50 -2.25 24.51
CA PHE A 472 -38.94 -2.10 24.39
C PHE A 472 -39.55 -2.39 25.77
N LYS A 473 -40.25 -1.41 26.34
CA LYS A 473 -40.92 -1.54 27.64
C LYS A 473 -42.39 -1.19 27.52
N THR A 474 -43.23 -1.95 28.20
CA THR A 474 -44.63 -1.61 28.42
C THR A 474 -44.81 -1.41 29.91
N VAL A 475 -45.29 -0.23 30.31
CA VAL A 475 -45.55 0.11 31.72
C VAL A 475 -47.03 0.48 31.89
N PRO A 476 -47.67 0.07 33.00
CA PRO A 476 -48.98 0.59 33.35
C PRO A 476 -48.87 2.09 33.66
N LYS A 477 -49.93 2.82 33.35
CA LYS A 477 -50.03 4.27 33.51
C LYS A 477 -50.13 4.70 34.98
#